data_AF-A0A928DQP6-F1
#
_entry.id   AF-A0A928DQP6-F1
#
_cell.length_a   1.000
_cell.length_b   1.000
_cell.length_c   1.000
_cell.angle_alpha   90.00
_cell.angle_beta   90.00
_cell.angle_gamma   90.00
#
_symmetry.space_group_name_H-M   'P 1'
#
loop_
_entity.id
_entity.type
_entity.pdbx_description
1 polymer ?
#
loop_
_entity_poly.entity_id
_entity_poly.type
_entity_poly.pdbx_seq_one_letter_code
_entity_poly.pdbx_strand_id
1 'polypeptide(L)'
;MKLNKKKKAFTLTELLVVVIIIGVLSAVVLPKFNKILETRKTTEAEELMAAVRTEQEKRCALDKDYLTEVTKLTEVLPTDTTKNFTYTLTSTGIKASSKGKYAYELQMPSYADGRICCENETECLKLNKDYPLCSELLAKADYDDGTACAGTVAAPPPVYECSGPSTQTCGCNNAGVQTRTCNTSTGEWSEWSACDAPATCTCSGTKPAYSQTCNIAVLN
;
A
#
# COMPACT_ATOMS: atom_id res chain seq x y z
N MET A 1 71.72 -31.00 -30.77
CA MET A 1 70.92 -30.42 -31.87
C MET A 1 69.69 -29.75 -31.26
N LYS A 2 69.67 -28.41 -31.13
CA LYS A 2 68.56 -27.67 -30.50
C LYS A 2 67.45 -27.47 -31.55
N LEU A 3 66.29 -28.12 -31.38
CA LEU A 3 65.10 -27.85 -32.19
C LEU A 3 64.54 -26.47 -31.83
N ASN A 4 64.68 -25.50 -32.73
CA ASN A 4 63.95 -24.24 -32.66
C ASN A 4 62.47 -24.51 -32.97
N LYS A 5 61.65 -24.69 -31.91
CA LYS A 5 60.19 -24.69 -32.04
C LYS A 5 59.75 -23.30 -32.49
N LYS A 6 59.34 -23.15 -33.75
CA LYS A 6 58.69 -21.94 -34.25
C LYS A 6 57.44 -21.69 -33.41
N LYS A 7 57.45 -20.65 -32.57
CA LYS A 7 56.24 -20.19 -31.89
C LYS A 7 55.31 -19.61 -32.97
N LYS A 8 54.15 -20.24 -33.20
CA LYS A 8 53.10 -19.65 -34.04
C LYS A 8 52.63 -18.38 -33.34
N ALA A 9 52.85 -17.23 -33.96
CA ALA A 9 52.30 -15.95 -33.49
C ALA A 9 50.86 -15.83 -34.01
N PHE A 10 49.93 -15.45 -33.14
CA PHE A 10 48.53 -15.16 -33.50
C PHE A 10 48.49 -14.02 -34.52
N THR A 11 47.64 -14.15 -35.54
CA THR A 11 47.45 -13.07 -36.52
C THR A 11 46.58 -11.97 -35.93
N LEU A 12 46.83 -10.71 -36.31
CA LEU A 12 46.00 -9.58 -35.89
C LEU A 12 44.53 -9.78 -36.31
N THR A 13 44.31 -10.40 -37.46
CA THR A 13 42.98 -10.70 -38.00
C THR A 13 42.24 -11.79 -37.22
N GLU A 14 42.92 -12.82 -36.71
CA GLU A 14 42.30 -13.79 -35.80
C GLU A 14 41.81 -13.09 -34.53
N LEU A 15 42.65 -12.25 -33.94
CA LEU A 15 42.30 -11.53 -32.72
C LEU A 15 41.15 -10.56 -32.97
N LEU A 16 41.13 -9.88 -34.12
CA LEU A 16 40.05 -8.98 -34.53
C LEU A 16 38.70 -9.70 -34.67
N VAL A 17 38.66 -10.85 -35.36
CA VAL A 17 37.42 -11.62 -35.53
C VAL A 17 36.91 -12.12 -34.18
N VAL A 18 37.79 -12.59 -33.29
CA VAL A 18 37.40 -13.04 -31.94
C VAL A 18 36.76 -11.90 -31.14
N VAL A 19 37.35 -10.70 -31.17
CA VAL A 19 36.81 -9.53 -30.46
C VAL A 19 35.44 -9.09 -31.02
N ILE A 20 35.25 -9.19 -32.34
CA ILE A 20 33.95 -8.91 -32.97
C ILE A 20 32.90 -9.93 -32.50
N ILE A 21 33.22 -11.23 -32.49
CA ILE A 21 32.29 -12.28 -32.07
C ILE A 21 31.89 -12.10 -30.60
N ILE A 22 32.85 -11.91 -29.68
CA ILE A 22 32.52 -11.67 -28.26
C ILE A 22 31.78 -10.35 -28.05
N GLY A 23 32.03 -9.33 -28.88
CA GLY A 23 31.31 -8.06 -28.85
C GLY A 23 29.82 -8.23 -29.15
N VAL A 24 29.49 -8.94 -30.24
CA VAL A 24 28.10 -9.22 -30.61
C VAL A 24 27.39 -10.09 -29.57
N LEU A 25 28.06 -11.14 -29.08
CA LEU A 25 27.49 -12.01 -28.04
C LEU A 25 27.22 -11.23 -26.73
N SER A 26 28.15 -10.38 -26.32
CA SER A 26 28.01 -9.59 -25.08
C SER A 26 26.83 -8.61 -25.16
N ALA A 27 26.62 -7.97 -26.32
CA ALA A 27 25.53 -7.02 -26.51
C ALA A 27 24.14 -7.66 -26.28
N VAL A 28 23.94 -8.91 -26.67
CA VAL A 28 22.67 -9.63 -26.50
C VAL A 28 22.49 -10.19 -25.09
N VAL A 29 23.58 -10.63 -24.46
CA VAL A 29 23.53 -11.34 -23.16
C VAL A 29 23.40 -10.40 -21.96
N LEU A 30 24.11 -9.27 -21.96
CA LEU A 30 24.15 -8.32 -20.84
C LEU A 30 22.77 -7.84 -20.36
N PRO A 31 21.82 -7.42 -21.22
CA PRO A 31 20.51 -6.97 -20.74
C PRO A 31 19.71 -8.09 -20.06
N LYS A 32 19.86 -9.35 -20.53
CA LYS A 32 19.19 -10.51 -19.92
C LYS A 32 19.79 -10.87 -18.56
N PHE A 33 21.11 -10.71 -18.41
CA PHE A 33 21.80 -11.02 -17.16
C PHE A 33 21.30 -10.16 -15.98
N ASN A 34 21.04 -8.88 -16.21
CA ASN A 34 20.50 -7.99 -15.17
C ASN A 34 19.14 -8.45 -14.63
N LYS A 35 18.24 -8.96 -15.49
CA LYS A 35 16.94 -9.51 -15.05
C LYS A 35 17.11 -10.76 -14.18
N ILE A 36 18.07 -11.62 -14.52
CA ILE A 36 18.40 -12.83 -13.75
C ILE A 36 18.93 -12.44 -12.36
N LEU A 37 19.79 -11.43 -12.28
CA LEU A 37 20.29 -10.94 -11.00
C LEU A 37 19.17 -10.39 -10.12
N GLU A 38 18.24 -9.62 -10.68
CA GLU A 38 17.07 -9.14 -9.92
C GLU A 38 16.17 -10.30 -9.46
N THR A 39 15.94 -11.31 -10.31
CA THR A 39 15.18 -12.52 -9.91
C THR A 39 15.83 -13.23 -8.71
N ARG A 40 17.17 -13.28 -8.66
CA ARG A 40 17.88 -13.90 -7.53
C ARG A 40 17.69 -13.09 -6.24
N LYS A 41 17.69 -11.76 -6.33
CA LYS A 41 17.42 -10.90 -5.18
C LYS A 41 15.99 -11.10 -4.69
N THR A 42 15.00 -11.17 -5.58
CA THR A 42 13.61 -11.35 -5.17
C THR A 42 13.40 -12.73 -4.54
N THR A 43 14.03 -13.79 -5.06
CA THR A 43 14.02 -15.10 -4.42
C THR A 43 14.66 -15.08 -3.03
N GLU A 44 15.77 -14.34 -2.82
CA GLU A 44 16.34 -14.16 -1.47
C GLU A 44 15.33 -13.51 -0.51
N ALA A 45 14.59 -12.50 -0.99
CA ALA A 45 13.55 -11.87 -0.19
C ALA A 45 12.38 -12.81 0.12
N GLU A 46 11.93 -13.60 -0.86
CA GLU A 46 10.87 -14.61 -0.65
C GLU A 46 11.27 -15.65 0.39
N GLU A 47 12.49 -16.18 0.33
CA GLU A 47 13.00 -17.17 1.28
C GLU A 47 13.00 -16.62 2.71
N LEU A 48 13.47 -15.37 2.88
CA LEU A 48 13.47 -14.70 4.18
C LEU A 48 12.06 -14.38 4.67
N MET A 49 11.18 -13.87 3.80
CA MET A 49 9.78 -13.63 4.12
C MET A 49 9.06 -14.92 4.53
N ALA A 50 9.30 -16.03 3.82
CA ALA A 50 8.74 -17.34 4.17
C ALA A 50 9.24 -17.87 5.52
N ALA A 51 10.52 -17.66 5.83
CA ALA A 51 11.07 -18.00 7.14
C ALA A 51 10.42 -17.16 8.26
N VAL A 52 10.25 -15.85 8.04
CA VAL A 52 9.55 -14.96 8.97
C VAL A 52 8.11 -15.41 9.18
N ARG A 53 7.38 -15.69 8.09
CA ARG A 53 6.01 -16.23 8.15
C ARG A 53 5.96 -17.49 9.01
N THR A 54 6.87 -18.42 8.81
CA THR A 54 6.88 -19.69 9.57
C THR A 54 6.99 -19.45 11.08
N GLU A 55 7.84 -18.53 11.51
CA GLU A 55 7.94 -18.21 12.95
C GLU A 55 6.73 -17.42 13.46
N GLN A 56 6.15 -16.52 12.66
CA GLN A 56 4.94 -15.78 13.01
C GLN A 56 3.73 -16.73 13.16
N GLU A 57 3.50 -17.61 12.19
CA GLU A 57 2.44 -18.63 12.23
C GLU A 57 2.61 -19.60 13.41
N LYS A 58 3.86 -19.97 13.72
CA LYS A 58 4.16 -20.76 14.92
C LYS A 58 3.81 -20.02 16.20
N ARG A 59 4.01 -18.70 16.28
CA ARG A 59 3.57 -17.90 17.42
C ARG A 59 2.05 -17.86 17.54
N CYS A 60 1.37 -17.62 16.42
CA CYS A 60 -0.09 -17.65 16.35
C CYS A 60 -0.66 -18.99 16.85
N ALA A 61 -0.08 -20.12 16.42
CA ALA A 61 -0.46 -21.45 16.89
C ALA A 61 -0.18 -21.73 18.39
N LEU A 62 0.63 -20.88 19.04
CA LEU A 62 0.91 -20.92 20.48
C LEU A 62 0.12 -19.86 21.26
N ASP A 63 -0.96 -19.33 20.68
CA ASP A 63 -1.81 -18.27 21.22
C ASP A 63 -1.01 -16.98 21.54
N LYS A 64 -0.01 -16.66 20.70
CA LYS A 64 0.79 -15.43 20.80
C LYS A 64 0.60 -14.57 19.58
N ASP A 65 0.52 -13.27 19.82
CA ASP A 65 0.47 -12.27 18.76
C ASP A 65 1.73 -12.29 17.87
N TYR A 66 1.51 -11.94 16.61
CA TYR A 66 2.55 -11.62 15.65
C TYR A 66 3.40 -10.46 16.15
N LEU A 67 4.68 -10.50 15.80
CA LEU A 67 5.62 -9.44 16.10
C LEU A 67 5.58 -8.36 15.03
N THR A 68 5.54 -7.11 15.46
CA THR A 68 5.60 -5.91 14.60
C THR A 68 7.00 -5.30 14.49
N GLU A 69 7.97 -5.82 15.23
CA GLU A 69 9.35 -5.32 15.24
C GLU A 69 10.33 -6.44 14.90
N VAL A 70 11.18 -6.22 13.90
CA VAL A 70 12.22 -7.18 13.48
C VAL A 70 13.20 -7.50 14.61
N THR A 71 13.46 -6.54 15.50
CA THR A 71 14.35 -6.70 16.67
C THR A 71 13.89 -7.78 17.65
N LYS A 72 12.61 -8.17 17.61
CA LYS A 72 12.04 -9.26 18.42
C LYS A 72 12.12 -10.62 17.71
N LEU A 73 12.60 -10.65 16.46
CA LEU A 73 12.68 -11.81 15.58
C LEU A 73 14.13 -12.08 15.10
N THR A 74 15.11 -11.78 15.95
CA THR A 74 16.55 -11.81 15.58
C THR A 74 17.08 -13.19 15.20
N GLU A 75 16.41 -14.27 15.59
CA GLU A 75 16.79 -15.65 15.20
C GLU A 75 16.54 -15.94 13.72
N VAL A 76 15.50 -15.34 13.14
CA VAL A 76 15.12 -15.54 11.72
C VAL A 76 15.65 -14.40 10.86
N LEU A 77 15.54 -13.17 11.37
CA LEU A 77 15.94 -11.96 10.68
C LEU A 77 16.79 -11.11 11.63
N PRO A 78 18.13 -11.24 11.60
CA PRO A 78 19.03 -10.61 12.58
C PRO A 78 18.94 -9.08 12.59
N THR A 79 18.66 -8.51 11.42
CA THR A 79 18.53 -7.08 11.19
C THR A 79 17.37 -6.83 10.24
N ASP A 80 16.71 -5.70 10.37
CA ASP A 80 15.71 -5.19 9.43
C ASP A 80 16.28 -4.95 8.02
N THR A 81 17.58 -5.06 7.84
CA THR A 81 18.28 -4.68 6.64
C THR A 81 19.25 -5.76 6.20
N THR A 82 19.14 -6.17 4.94
CA THR A 82 20.15 -7.00 4.26
C THR A 82 20.86 -6.17 3.20
N LYS A 83 21.73 -6.83 2.43
CA LYS A 83 22.44 -6.20 1.30
C LYS A 83 21.48 -5.64 0.26
N ASN A 84 20.39 -6.35 -0.01
CA ASN A 84 19.48 -6.05 -1.13
C ASN A 84 18.15 -5.43 -0.68
N PHE A 85 17.71 -5.67 0.56
CA PHE A 85 16.39 -5.26 1.04
C PHE A 85 16.42 -4.62 2.42
N THR A 86 15.39 -3.84 2.70
CA THR A 86 14.94 -3.47 4.05
C THR A 86 13.60 -4.13 4.28
N TYR A 87 13.43 -4.77 5.43
CA TYR A 87 12.24 -5.48 5.84
C TYR A 87 11.50 -4.69 6.91
N THR A 88 10.17 -4.66 6.80
CA THR A 88 9.30 -4.02 7.79
C THR A 88 8.15 -4.94 8.09
N LEU A 89 8.02 -5.33 9.36
CA LEU A 89 6.88 -6.11 9.82
C LEU A 89 5.69 -5.17 10.03
N THR A 90 4.52 -5.68 9.73
CA THR A 90 3.23 -5.08 10.04
C THR A 90 2.50 -5.99 11.02
N SER A 91 1.32 -5.59 11.48
CA SER A 91 0.52 -6.41 12.41
C SER A 91 0.16 -7.77 11.81
N THR A 92 -0.07 -7.86 10.50
CA THR A 92 -0.51 -9.10 9.84
C THR A 92 0.51 -9.67 8.87
N GLY A 93 1.50 -8.90 8.42
CA GLY A 93 2.36 -9.29 7.31
C GLY A 93 3.73 -8.61 7.31
N ILE A 94 4.46 -8.69 6.20
CA ILE A 94 5.82 -8.16 6.04
C ILE A 94 6.01 -7.51 4.68
N LYS A 95 6.79 -6.42 4.65
CA LYS A 95 7.21 -5.71 3.44
C LYS A 95 8.72 -5.84 3.26
N ALA A 96 9.18 -5.92 2.03
CA ALA A 96 10.58 -5.96 1.62
C ALA A 96 10.84 -4.89 0.56
N SER A 97 11.41 -3.77 0.98
CA SER A 97 11.75 -2.64 0.11
C SER A 97 13.16 -2.82 -0.44
N SER A 98 13.31 -2.83 -1.76
CA SER A 98 14.61 -3.01 -2.41
C SER A 98 15.53 -1.79 -2.25
N LYS A 99 16.82 -2.04 -2.04
CA LYS A 99 17.90 -1.02 -1.97
C LYS A 99 18.62 -0.81 -3.32
N GLY A 100 18.19 -1.55 -4.35
CA GLY A 100 18.83 -1.59 -5.65
C GLY A 100 18.50 -0.38 -6.51
N LYS A 101 19.01 -0.40 -7.75
CA LYS A 101 18.71 0.61 -8.78
C LYS A 101 17.20 0.68 -9.10
N TYR A 102 16.51 -0.45 -8.98
CA TYR A 102 15.08 -0.55 -9.19
C TYR A 102 14.44 -0.49 -7.81
N ALA A 103 13.88 0.67 -7.45
CA ALA A 103 13.10 0.83 -6.23
C ALA A 103 11.71 0.21 -6.43
N TYR A 104 11.57 -1.04 -5.99
CA TYR A 104 10.31 -1.79 -5.89
C TYR A 104 10.14 -2.32 -4.46
N GLU A 105 8.90 -2.67 -4.11
CA GLU A 105 8.56 -3.30 -2.83
C GLU A 105 7.80 -4.61 -3.06
N LEU A 106 8.22 -5.67 -2.37
CA LEU A 106 7.47 -6.91 -2.26
C LEU A 106 6.73 -6.92 -0.94
N GLN A 107 5.49 -7.40 -0.95
CA GLN A 107 4.67 -7.45 0.25
C GLN A 107 4.02 -8.81 0.41
N MET A 108 3.98 -9.29 1.64
CA MET A 108 3.11 -10.38 2.07
C MET A 108 2.14 -9.77 3.07
N PRO A 109 0.91 -9.41 2.64
CA PRO A 109 -0.02 -8.66 3.49
C PRO A 109 -0.50 -9.42 4.73
N SER A 110 -0.50 -10.75 4.66
CA SER A 110 -0.90 -11.65 5.74
C SER A 110 0.06 -12.83 5.85
N TYR A 111 0.51 -13.12 7.08
CA TYR A 111 1.26 -14.32 7.43
C TYR A 111 0.39 -15.57 7.33
N ALA A 112 -0.92 -15.48 7.61
CA ALA A 112 -1.83 -16.60 7.48
C ALA A 112 -1.94 -17.02 6.00
N ASP A 113 -2.17 -16.05 5.11
CA ASP A 113 -2.31 -16.28 3.67
C ASP A 113 -0.98 -16.68 3.00
N GLY A 114 0.09 -15.93 3.28
CA GLY A 114 1.43 -16.23 2.78
C GLY A 114 1.72 -15.87 1.32
N ARG A 115 0.76 -15.36 0.55
CA ARG A 115 0.99 -14.94 -0.84
C ARG A 115 1.71 -13.58 -0.88
N ILE A 116 2.59 -13.43 -1.87
CA ILE A 116 3.37 -12.21 -2.08
C ILE A 116 2.77 -11.41 -3.26
N CYS A 117 2.72 -10.10 -3.11
CA CYS A 117 2.19 -9.15 -4.07
C CYS A 117 3.10 -7.91 -4.19
N CYS A 118 2.78 -7.02 -5.12
CA CYS A 118 3.36 -5.68 -5.17
C CYS A 118 2.25 -4.62 -5.29
N GLU A 119 2.58 -3.37 -4.98
CA GLU A 119 1.57 -2.30 -4.89
C GLU A 119 1.00 -1.91 -6.27
N ASN A 120 1.86 -1.80 -7.28
CA ASN A 120 1.49 -1.23 -8.58
C ASN A 120 2.02 -2.05 -9.76
N GLU A 121 1.32 -2.03 -10.89
CA GLU A 121 1.71 -2.78 -12.10
C GLU A 121 3.12 -2.42 -12.58
N THR A 122 3.49 -1.14 -12.49
CA THR A 122 4.83 -0.68 -12.89
C THR A 122 5.93 -1.26 -12.01
N GLU A 123 5.64 -1.60 -10.76
CA GLU A 123 6.57 -2.30 -9.87
C GLU A 123 6.59 -3.80 -10.19
N CYS A 124 5.41 -4.42 -10.33
CA CYS A 124 5.30 -5.83 -10.75
C CYS A 124 6.06 -6.12 -12.04
N LEU A 125 5.94 -5.25 -13.05
CA LEU A 125 6.58 -5.43 -14.36
C LEU A 125 8.12 -5.28 -14.33
N LYS A 126 8.68 -4.64 -13.30
CA LYS A 126 10.14 -4.58 -13.11
C LYS A 126 10.68 -5.92 -12.62
N LEU A 127 9.82 -6.70 -11.96
CA LEU A 127 10.14 -8.02 -11.45
C LEU A 127 10.02 -9.03 -12.60
N ASN A 128 10.90 -10.03 -12.58
CA ASN A 128 10.90 -11.08 -13.61
C ASN A 128 9.96 -12.25 -13.24
N LYS A 129 9.11 -12.06 -12.23
CA LYS A 129 8.15 -13.02 -11.68
C LYS A 129 6.77 -12.39 -11.70
N ASP A 130 5.74 -13.20 -11.89
CA ASP A 130 4.35 -12.77 -11.95
C ASP A 130 3.78 -12.63 -10.52
N TYR A 131 3.98 -11.46 -9.91
CA TYR A 131 3.31 -11.12 -8.66
C TYR A 131 1.98 -10.41 -8.92
N PRO A 132 0.88 -10.79 -8.26
CA PRO A 132 -0.37 -10.06 -8.34
C PRO A 132 -0.24 -8.68 -7.68
N LEU A 133 -1.17 -7.79 -7.99
CA LEU A 133 -1.32 -6.55 -7.25
C LEU A 133 -1.85 -6.84 -5.85
N CYS A 134 -1.37 -6.11 -4.85
CA CYS A 134 -1.85 -6.29 -3.47
C CYS A 134 -3.35 -5.98 -3.36
N SER A 135 -3.86 -4.99 -4.08
CA SER A 135 -5.29 -4.70 -4.14
C SER A 135 -6.13 -5.87 -4.68
N GLU A 136 -5.64 -6.57 -5.71
CA GLU A 136 -6.32 -7.74 -6.28
C GLU A 136 -6.23 -8.97 -5.38
N LEU A 137 -5.09 -9.16 -4.71
CA LEU A 137 -4.88 -10.23 -3.75
C LEU A 137 -5.84 -10.09 -2.56
N LEU A 138 -5.90 -8.90 -1.97
CA LEU A 138 -6.75 -8.58 -0.82
C LEU A 138 -8.25 -8.67 -1.14
N ALA A 139 -8.64 -8.47 -2.39
CA ALA A 139 -10.03 -8.58 -2.83
C ALA A 139 -10.49 -10.05 -3.05
N LYS A 140 -9.61 -11.05 -2.93
CA LYS A 140 -9.96 -12.45 -3.09
C LYS A 140 -10.83 -12.93 -1.93
N ALA A 141 -11.88 -13.68 -2.23
CA ALA A 141 -12.79 -14.21 -1.20
C ALA A 141 -12.13 -15.26 -0.28
N ASP A 142 -11.07 -15.91 -0.77
CA ASP A 142 -10.24 -16.87 -0.02
C ASP A 142 -9.06 -16.21 0.70
N TYR A 143 -8.96 -14.87 0.70
CA TYR A 143 -7.90 -14.17 1.41
C TYR A 143 -8.10 -14.25 2.92
N ASP A 144 -7.07 -14.74 3.62
CA ASP A 144 -7.02 -14.75 5.09
C ASP A 144 -6.19 -13.54 5.56
N ASP A 145 -6.82 -12.61 6.26
CA ASP A 145 -6.17 -11.37 6.70
C ASP A 145 -5.21 -11.57 7.88
N GLY A 146 -5.22 -12.73 8.54
CA GLY A 146 -4.37 -13.01 9.70
C GLY A 146 -4.69 -12.13 10.92
N THR A 147 -5.81 -11.42 10.95
CA THR A 147 -6.17 -10.50 12.04
C THR A 147 -6.35 -11.22 13.38
N ALA A 148 -6.66 -12.51 13.36
CA ALA A 148 -6.78 -13.36 14.54
C ALA A 148 -5.53 -13.35 15.44
N CYS A 149 -4.35 -13.14 14.85
CA CYS A 149 -3.06 -13.14 15.55
C CYS A 149 -2.30 -11.82 15.40
N ALA A 150 -2.94 -10.77 14.86
CA ALA A 150 -2.32 -9.47 14.60
C ALA A 150 -1.91 -8.68 15.87
N GLY A 151 -2.28 -9.19 17.04
CA GLY A 151 -2.21 -8.47 18.31
C GLY A 151 -3.07 -7.20 18.30
N THR A 152 -3.31 -6.64 19.48
CA THR A 152 -3.90 -5.30 19.54
C THR A 152 -2.82 -4.28 19.18
N VAL A 153 -2.64 -4.00 17.90
CA VAL A 153 -2.19 -2.65 17.51
C VAL A 153 -3.18 -1.71 18.16
N ALA A 154 -2.71 -0.85 19.08
CA ALA A 154 -3.51 0.26 19.56
C ALA A 154 -4.12 0.91 18.33
N ALA A 155 -5.46 0.87 18.23
CA ALA A 155 -6.16 1.31 17.04
C ALA A 155 -5.56 2.67 16.62
N PRO A 156 -5.23 2.89 15.34
CA PRO A 156 -4.99 4.25 14.89
C PRO A 156 -6.14 5.11 15.43
N PRO A 157 -5.86 6.30 16.00
CA PRO A 157 -6.90 7.12 16.61
C PRO A 157 -8.07 7.18 15.63
N PRO A 158 -9.32 6.99 16.08
CA PRO A 158 -10.44 6.83 15.16
C PRO A 158 -10.40 7.97 14.16
N VAL A 159 -10.39 7.64 12.87
CA VAL A 159 -10.58 8.66 11.84
C VAL A 159 -12.04 9.05 11.95
N TYR A 160 -12.32 10.09 12.73
CA TYR A 160 -13.67 10.58 12.93
C TYR A 160 -14.16 11.18 11.60
N GLU A 161 -15.23 10.61 11.03
CA GLU A 161 -15.75 10.94 9.69
C GLU A 161 -16.35 12.36 9.56
N CYS A 162 -16.27 13.18 10.61
CA CYS A 162 -16.79 14.54 10.58
C CYS A 162 -15.65 15.58 10.52
N SER A 163 -15.79 16.56 9.63
CA SER A 163 -14.86 17.68 9.48
C SER A 163 -15.65 18.99 9.36
N GLY A 164 -15.33 19.96 10.24
CA GLY A 164 -15.86 21.32 10.19
C GLY A 164 -17.31 21.50 10.67
N PRO A 165 -17.83 22.74 10.63
CA PRO A 165 -19.23 23.03 10.93
C PRO A 165 -20.14 22.50 9.80
N SER A 166 -21.30 21.96 10.18
CA SER A 166 -22.35 21.55 9.24
C SER A 166 -23.55 22.47 9.38
N THR A 167 -24.12 22.84 8.24
CA THR A 167 -25.15 23.87 8.14
C THR A 167 -26.34 23.33 7.36
N GLN A 168 -27.56 23.60 7.84
CA GLN A 168 -28.79 23.27 7.11
C GLN A 168 -29.79 24.41 7.18
N THR A 169 -30.68 24.47 6.20
CA THR A 169 -31.74 25.48 6.18
C THR A 169 -32.83 25.17 7.21
N CYS A 170 -33.45 26.22 7.73
CA CYS A 170 -34.51 26.13 8.73
C CYS A 170 -35.44 27.35 8.63
N GLY A 171 -36.51 27.34 9.44
CA GLY A 171 -37.45 28.46 9.52
C GLY A 171 -38.41 28.53 8.33
N CYS A 172 -39.26 29.56 8.33
CA CYS A 172 -40.22 29.78 7.26
C CYS A 172 -39.53 29.86 5.88
N ASN A 173 -39.98 29.09 4.89
CA ASN A 173 -39.44 29.06 3.52
C ASN A 173 -37.92 28.85 3.43
N ASN A 174 -37.29 28.12 4.37
CA ASN A 174 -35.83 27.93 4.41
C ASN A 174 -35.05 29.26 4.52
N ALA A 175 -35.68 30.32 5.05
CA ALA A 175 -35.08 31.64 5.15
C ALA A 175 -34.07 31.77 6.29
N GLY A 176 -34.01 30.78 7.18
CA GLY A 176 -33.04 30.69 8.27
C GLY A 176 -32.02 29.60 8.04
N VAL A 177 -31.00 29.65 8.86
CA VAL A 177 -29.91 28.69 8.89
C VAL A 177 -29.70 28.24 10.33
N GLN A 178 -29.42 26.95 10.50
CA GLN A 178 -28.96 26.40 11.77
C GLN A 178 -27.65 25.66 11.51
N THR A 179 -26.76 25.72 12.49
CA THR A 179 -25.42 25.16 12.40
C THR A 179 -25.19 24.21 13.57
N ARG A 180 -24.40 23.17 13.33
CA ARG A 180 -23.85 22.31 14.37
C ARG A 180 -22.36 22.11 14.16
N THR A 181 -21.65 21.79 15.23
CA THR A 181 -20.22 21.51 15.20
C THR A 181 -19.98 20.05 15.52
N CYS A 182 -18.92 19.48 14.93
CA CYS A 182 -18.49 18.15 15.31
C CYS A 182 -17.34 18.23 16.31
N ASN A 183 -17.40 17.38 17.34
CA ASN A 183 -16.26 17.15 18.21
C ASN A 183 -15.25 16.26 17.49
N THR A 184 -14.15 16.85 17.02
CA THR A 184 -13.09 16.15 16.28
C THR A 184 -12.30 15.14 17.11
N SER A 185 -12.57 15.04 18.42
CA SER A 185 -11.96 14.08 19.33
C SER A 185 -12.87 12.90 19.68
N THR A 186 -14.18 12.98 19.42
CA THR A 186 -15.14 11.89 19.68
C THR A 186 -15.96 11.48 18.45
N GLY A 187 -15.97 12.28 17.38
CA GLY A 187 -16.79 12.05 16.19
C GLY A 187 -18.28 12.35 16.39
N GLU A 188 -18.66 12.90 17.54
CA GLU A 188 -20.04 13.22 17.86
C GLU A 188 -20.41 14.63 17.40
N TRP A 189 -21.58 14.74 16.77
CA TRP A 189 -22.17 16.03 16.42
C TRP A 189 -22.86 16.66 17.62
N SER A 190 -22.71 17.96 17.80
CA SER A 190 -23.54 18.73 18.73
C SER A 190 -25.00 18.71 18.28
N GLU A 191 -25.90 19.03 19.22
CA GLU A 191 -27.25 19.46 18.89
C GLU A 191 -27.23 20.63 17.90
N TRP A 192 -28.30 20.73 17.10
CA TRP A 192 -28.48 21.86 16.19
C TRP A 192 -28.72 23.15 16.97
N SER A 193 -28.11 24.25 16.50
CA SER A 193 -28.42 25.59 17.03
C SER A 193 -29.89 25.95 16.80
N ALA A 194 -30.38 26.93 17.55
CA ALA A 194 -31.65 27.57 17.22
C ALA A 194 -31.62 28.09 15.77
N CYS A 195 -32.77 28.07 15.10
CA CYS A 195 -32.88 28.64 13.78
C CYS A 195 -32.81 30.17 13.87
N ASP A 196 -31.94 30.78 13.06
CA ASP A 196 -31.76 32.24 13.06
C ASP A 196 -32.92 32.99 12.38
N ALA A 197 -33.90 32.27 11.82
CA ALA A 197 -35.15 32.83 11.31
C ALA A 197 -36.37 32.27 12.06
N PRO A 198 -37.46 33.05 12.16
CA PRO A 198 -38.68 32.60 12.82
C PRO A 198 -39.27 31.35 12.15
N ALA A 199 -39.77 30.45 12.98
CA ALA A 199 -40.45 29.22 12.54
C ALA A 199 -41.84 29.50 11.92
N THR A 200 -42.45 30.65 12.23
CA THR A 200 -43.79 31.02 11.79
C THR A 200 -43.74 32.04 10.66
N CYS A 201 -44.36 31.70 9.53
CA CYS A 201 -44.61 32.63 8.44
C CYS A 201 -45.80 33.53 8.78
N THR A 202 -45.63 34.85 8.71
CA THR A 202 -46.77 35.79 8.65
C THR A 202 -47.12 36.05 7.18
N CYS A 203 -48.40 35.94 6.83
CA CYS A 203 -48.88 36.26 5.49
C CYS A 203 -49.19 37.76 5.40
N SER A 204 -48.42 38.51 4.61
CA SER A 204 -48.65 39.94 4.36
C SER A 204 -49.37 40.23 3.03
N GLY A 205 -50.08 39.26 2.45
CA GLY A 205 -50.79 39.40 1.17
C GLY A 205 -52.22 38.84 1.16
N THR A 206 -53.05 39.32 0.23
CA THR A 206 -54.43 38.83 0.03
C THR A 206 -54.47 37.41 -0.53
N LYS A 207 -55.20 36.52 0.15
CA LYS A 207 -55.43 35.11 -0.20
C LYS A 207 -56.17 34.97 -1.55
N PRO A 208 -55.59 34.34 -2.59
CA PRO A 208 -56.35 34.02 -3.80
C PRO A 208 -57.40 32.94 -3.50
N ALA A 209 -58.59 33.06 -4.09
CA ALA A 209 -59.78 32.28 -3.72
C ALA A 209 -59.67 30.76 -3.93
N TYR A 210 -58.64 30.26 -4.62
CA TYR A 210 -58.51 28.86 -5.02
C TYR A 210 -57.29 28.12 -4.44
N SER A 211 -56.38 28.78 -3.70
CA SER A 211 -55.31 28.10 -2.96
C SER A 211 -55.28 28.56 -1.50
N GLN A 212 -55.14 27.61 -0.57
CA GLN A 212 -54.97 27.91 0.86
C GLN A 212 -53.51 28.27 1.20
N THR A 213 -52.78 28.87 0.26
CA THR A 213 -51.37 29.22 0.41
C THR A 213 -51.13 30.66 -0.06
N CYS A 214 -50.34 31.42 0.71
CA CYS A 214 -49.97 32.81 0.40
C CYS A 214 -48.81 32.83 -0.60
N ASN A 215 -48.82 33.79 -1.55
CA ASN A 215 -47.82 33.86 -2.63
C ASN A 215 -46.46 34.45 -2.20
N ILE A 216 -46.40 35.19 -1.08
CA ILE A 216 -45.17 35.84 -0.61
C ILE A 216 -45.15 35.75 0.92
N ALA A 217 -44.12 35.09 1.47
CA ALA A 217 -43.80 35.16 2.90
C ALA A 217 -42.67 36.17 3.08
N VAL A 218 -42.81 37.07 4.06
CA VAL A 218 -41.81 38.11 4.35
C VAL A 218 -41.35 37.90 5.79
N LEU A 219 -40.04 37.99 6.01
CA LEU A 219 -39.45 37.99 7.35
C LEU A 219 -39.87 39.29 8.07
N ASN A 220 -40.24 39.21 9.34
CA ASN A 220 -40.42 40.41 10.18
C ASN A 220 -39.10 41.18 10.32
#